data_AF-A0A8J6K9Z5-F1
#
_entry.id   AF-A0A8J6K9Z5-F1
#
_cell.length_a   1.000
_cell.length_b   1.000
_cell.length_c   1.000
_cell.angle_alpha   90.00
_cell.angle_beta   90.00
_cell.angle_gamma   90.00
#
_symmetry.space_group_name_H-M   'P 1'
#
loop_
_entity.id
_entity.type
_entity.pdbx_description
1 polymer ?
#
loop_
_entity_poly.entity_id
_entity_poly.type
_entity_poly.pdbx_seq_one_letter_code
_entity_poly.pdbx_strand_id
1 'polypeptide(L)'
;MVFSRKLRDTAGHIVRLVEQHGSDIWWTYPIEELLPESVLKQAGSSASAQEFVPGRDVLDIWFDSGTSWVHVLEDAQQRADVYMEGKDQLGGWFQSSLLTSVACRNKAPYRNVVVHGFTLSEKGEKMSKSAGNVVDPDVVINGGKDKVKEPAYGADVLRWWVAESNVFTEVMIGPTVLNSAREDINKVTEAYKNYEFGKVIRLLEALVTRDLSSFYFSIIKDRLYCEEERDPKRRSCQTALAEALDIVVRSFAPILPHLAEEVFQYLPYKKEGDSVFRTGWFVPNSVWKKPGLVEAVEATCSMRDLFLGAIPGKNTAEYELSVVIEPGLLFEILEEESYQVIVQKTTKERCPRCRKYTAESALAPCPRCLEVIAGKWSQ
;
A
#
# COMPACT_ATOMS: atom_id res chain seq x y z
N MET A 1 19.55 15.81 38.71
CA MET A 1 19.63 17.23 39.13
C MET A 1 18.69 17.44 40.31
N VAL A 2 19.20 17.83 41.48
CA VAL A 2 18.34 18.24 42.60
C VAL A 2 18.04 19.72 42.42
N PHE A 3 16.94 20.03 41.72
CA PHE A 3 16.43 21.40 41.71
C PHE A 3 16.09 21.82 43.14
N SER A 4 16.40 23.07 43.50
CA SER A 4 16.05 23.62 44.80
C SER A 4 14.55 23.44 45.04
N ARG A 5 14.15 23.12 46.28
CA ARG A 5 12.73 22.95 46.65
C ARG A 5 11.88 24.16 46.21
N LYS A 6 12.46 25.35 46.32
CA LYS A 6 11.87 26.63 45.89
C LYS A 6 11.51 26.64 44.40
N LEU A 7 12.39 26.16 43.52
CA LEU A 7 12.12 26.12 42.08
C LEU A 7 10.96 25.16 41.75
N ARG A 8 10.90 24.01 42.42
CA ARG A 8 9.80 23.04 42.23
C ARG A 8 8.46 23.60 42.68
N ASP A 9 8.42 24.29 43.81
CA ASP A 9 7.19 24.88 44.33
C ASP A 9 6.69 26.02 43.43
N THR A 10 7.58 26.90 42.95
CA THR A 10 7.22 27.98 42.02
C THR A 10 6.80 27.44 40.66
N ALA A 11 7.58 26.55 40.05
CA ALA A 11 7.24 25.98 38.75
C ALA A 11 5.91 25.21 38.81
N GLY A 12 5.69 24.41 39.86
CA GLY A 12 4.44 23.68 40.04
C GLY A 12 3.22 24.59 40.23
N HIS A 13 3.39 25.76 40.87
CA HIS A 13 2.33 26.76 40.98
C HIS A 13 1.96 27.37 39.63
N ILE A 14 2.97 27.82 38.88
CA ILE A 14 2.77 28.38 37.54
C ILE A 14 2.13 27.36 36.60
N VAL A 15 2.60 26.10 36.61
CA VAL A 15 2.00 25.03 35.78
C VAL A 15 0.51 24.89 36.04
N ARG A 16 0.08 24.85 37.32
CA ARG A 16 -1.35 24.76 37.65
C ARG A 16 -2.17 25.95 37.16
N LEU A 17 -1.62 27.15 37.26
CA LEU A 17 -2.31 28.34 36.75
C LEU A 17 -2.42 28.29 35.22
N VAL A 18 -1.35 27.88 34.52
CA VAL A 18 -1.35 27.73 33.05
C VAL A 18 -2.37 26.66 32.61
N GLU A 19 -2.47 25.54 33.33
CA GLU A 19 -3.46 24.49 33.07
C GLU A 19 -4.91 24.99 33.23
N GLN A 20 -5.16 25.91 34.16
CA GLN A 20 -6.51 26.42 34.45
C GLN A 20 -6.92 27.60 33.56
N HIS A 21 -5.96 28.46 33.18
CA HIS A 21 -6.26 29.77 32.60
C HIS A 21 -5.49 30.06 31.31
N GLY A 22 -4.63 29.15 30.85
CA GLY A 22 -3.77 29.33 29.70
C GLY A 22 -2.47 30.08 30.02
N SER A 23 -1.56 30.15 29.04
CA SER A 23 -0.24 30.76 29.21
C SER A 23 -0.27 32.29 29.37
N ASP A 24 -1.35 32.94 28.95
CA ASP A 24 -1.49 34.41 28.96
C ASP A 24 -1.47 35.02 30.36
N ILE A 25 -1.70 34.20 31.40
CA ILE A 25 -1.57 34.62 32.79
C ILE A 25 -0.20 35.22 33.10
N TRP A 26 0.87 34.76 32.43
CA TRP A 26 2.23 35.24 32.70
C TRP A 26 2.38 36.73 32.42
N TRP A 27 1.56 37.26 31.50
CA TRP A 27 1.57 38.65 31.07
C TRP A 27 0.48 39.50 31.70
N THR A 28 -0.60 38.87 32.16
CA THR A 28 -1.83 39.55 32.58
C THR A 28 -2.04 39.53 34.09
N TYR A 29 -1.54 38.51 34.79
CA TYR A 29 -1.73 38.37 36.23
C TYR A 29 -0.75 39.25 37.00
N PRO A 30 -1.16 39.78 38.17
CA PRO A 30 -0.25 40.48 39.07
C PRO A 30 0.80 39.51 39.66
N ILE A 31 2.00 40.02 39.98
CA ILE A 31 3.14 39.19 40.44
C ILE A 31 2.80 38.37 41.70
N GLU A 32 1.95 38.91 42.56
CA GLU A 32 1.50 38.27 43.79
C GLU A 32 0.71 36.99 43.53
N GLU A 33 0.01 36.90 42.39
CA GLU A 33 -0.73 35.71 41.98
C GLU A 33 0.16 34.67 41.28
N LEU A 34 1.22 35.12 40.61
CA LEU A 34 2.21 34.25 39.97
C LEU A 34 3.18 33.59 40.97
N LEU A 35 3.29 34.11 42.20
CA LEU A 35 4.15 33.56 43.23
C LEU A 35 3.39 32.60 44.16
N PRO A 36 3.95 31.44 44.52
CA PRO A 36 3.34 30.56 45.51
C PRO A 36 3.39 31.18 46.91
N GLU A 37 2.42 30.83 47.77
CA GLU A 37 2.36 31.32 49.16
C GLU A 37 3.65 31.13 49.96
N SER A 38 4.40 30.05 49.69
CA SER A 38 5.66 29.75 50.37
C SER A 38 6.74 30.81 50.11
N VAL A 39 6.74 31.39 48.91
CA VAL A 39 7.67 32.46 48.52
C VAL A 39 7.22 33.80 49.10
N LEU A 40 5.91 34.09 49.09
CA LEU A 40 5.35 35.29 49.70
C LEU A 40 5.60 35.35 51.22
N LYS A 41 5.44 34.23 51.93
CA LYS A 41 5.73 34.14 53.38
C LYS A 41 7.21 34.32 53.71
N GLN A 42 8.12 33.89 52.84
CA GLN A 42 9.56 34.13 53.01
C GLN A 42 9.98 35.57 52.71
N ALA A 43 9.26 36.27 51.83
CA ALA A 43 9.53 37.66 51.49
C ALA A 43 9.18 38.62 52.66
N GLY A 44 8.34 38.19 53.62
CA GLY A 44 8.11 38.90 54.89
C GLY A 44 7.16 40.11 54.81
N SER A 45 6.78 40.58 53.62
CA SER A 45 5.72 41.59 53.40
C SER A 45 5.22 41.57 51.95
N SER A 46 4.08 42.20 51.65
CA SER A 46 3.62 42.42 50.27
C SER A 46 4.52 43.36 49.46
N ALA A 47 5.26 44.26 50.14
CA ALA A 47 6.20 45.19 49.49
C ALA A 47 7.43 44.49 48.89
N SER A 48 7.84 43.34 49.43
CA SER A 48 8.97 42.55 48.91
C SER A 48 8.57 41.57 47.80
N ALA A 49 7.27 41.33 47.57
CA ALA A 49 6.81 40.61 46.39
C ALA A 49 7.02 41.43 45.10
N GLN A 50 6.96 42.76 45.19
CA GLN A 50 7.23 43.69 44.09
C GLN A 50 8.71 43.76 43.67
N GLU A 51 9.62 43.18 44.47
CA GLU A 51 11.03 43.03 44.08
C GLU A 51 11.22 41.90 43.04
N PHE A 52 10.25 41.00 42.89
CA PHE A 52 10.29 39.96 41.86
C PHE A 52 9.81 40.53 40.53
N VAL A 53 10.57 40.25 39.47
CA VAL A 53 10.24 40.65 38.11
C VAL A 53 10.07 39.41 37.25
N PRO A 54 8.93 39.23 36.57
CA PRO A 54 8.76 38.14 35.61
C PRO A 54 9.81 38.25 34.50
N GLY A 55 10.40 37.11 34.14
CA GLY A 55 11.20 37.02 32.92
C GLY A 55 10.36 37.37 31.70
N ARG A 56 10.92 38.14 30.76
CA ARG A 56 10.25 38.51 29.50
C ARG A 56 10.66 37.64 28.32
N ASP A 57 11.58 36.72 28.55
CA ASP A 57 12.00 35.77 27.52
C ASP A 57 10.91 34.72 27.30
N VAL A 58 10.72 34.33 26.04
CA VAL A 58 9.87 33.22 25.64
C VAL A 58 10.74 32.05 25.18
N LEU A 59 10.18 30.84 25.24
CA LEU A 59 10.87 29.68 24.73
C LEU A 59 10.88 29.68 23.19
N ASP A 60 11.92 29.07 22.64
CA ASP A 60 12.03 28.86 21.20
C ASP A 60 10.96 27.87 20.71
N ILE A 61 10.43 28.09 19.51
CA ILE A 61 9.40 27.23 18.87
C ILE A 61 9.87 25.77 18.73
N TRP A 62 11.18 25.54 18.62
CA TRP A 62 11.73 24.18 18.62
C TRP A 62 11.56 23.47 19.95
N PHE A 63 11.47 24.20 21.07
CA PHE A 63 11.14 23.63 22.36
C PHE A 63 9.68 23.18 22.41
N ASP A 64 8.75 24.02 21.92
CA ASP A 64 7.32 23.69 21.87
C ASP A 64 7.07 22.42 21.05
N SER A 65 7.53 22.43 19.80
CA SER A 65 7.41 21.25 18.92
C SER A 65 8.22 20.06 19.45
N GLY A 66 9.39 20.31 20.05
CA GLY A 66 10.24 19.30 20.67
C GLY A 66 9.59 18.61 21.86
N THR A 67 8.63 19.24 22.54
CA THR A 67 7.89 18.62 23.66
C THR A 67 6.55 18.00 23.22
N SER A 68 6.27 17.90 21.92
CA SER A 68 5.08 17.22 21.40
C SER A 68 4.92 15.77 21.88
N TRP A 69 6.02 15.04 22.09
CA TRP A 69 5.99 13.63 22.49
C TRP A 69 5.33 13.37 23.85
N VAL A 70 5.25 14.37 24.74
CA VAL A 70 4.58 14.24 26.04
C VAL A 70 3.10 14.65 26.00
N HIS A 71 2.67 15.38 24.96
CA HIS A 71 1.30 15.91 24.86
C HIS A 71 0.44 15.18 23.83
N VAL A 72 1.05 14.56 22.81
CA VAL A 72 0.32 13.91 21.70
C VAL A 72 0.03 12.44 22.00
N LEU A 73 0.91 11.75 22.73
CA LEU A 73 0.72 10.35 23.10
C LEU A 73 -0.10 10.25 24.39
N GLU A 74 -0.94 9.22 24.50
CA GLU A 74 -1.79 8.98 25.69
C GLU A 74 -0.95 8.82 26.96
N ASP A 75 0.23 8.21 26.84
CA ASP A 75 1.19 8.07 27.93
C ASP A 75 2.49 8.83 27.60
N ALA A 76 2.84 9.76 28.49
CA ALA A 76 4.10 10.50 28.49
C ALA A 76 5.35 9.61 28.46
N GLN A 77 5.28 8.34 28.88
CA GLN A 77 6.38 7.37 28.82
C GLN A 77 6.42 6.57 27.52
N GLN A 78 5.39 6.66 26.68
CA GLN A 78 5.30 5.95 25.41
C GLN A 78 6.32 6.48 24.39
N ARG A 79 6.83 5.57 23.57
CA ARG A 79 7.58 5.92 22.35
C ARG A 79 6.64 5.80 21.16
N ALA A 80 6.64 6.78 20.28
CA ALA A 80 6.06 6.62 18.97
C ALA A 80 6.80 5.50 18.21
N ASP A 81 6.09 4.69 17.44
CA ASP A 81 6.73 3.65 16.63
C ASP A 81 7.51 4.26 15.47
N VAL A 82 7.04 5.38 14.92
CA VAL A 82 7.65 6.10 13.81
C VAL A 82 7.51 7.60 13.99
N TYR A 83 8.59 8.33 13.73
CA TYR A 83 8.57 9.73 13.36
C TYR A 83 8.86 9.84 11.86
N MET A 84 8.08 10.62 11.11
CA MET A 84 8.23 10.77 9.66
C MET A 84 8.07 12.22 9.24
N GLU A 85 9.13 12.82 8.69
CA GLU A 85 9.16 14.22 8.23
C GLU A 85 10.25 14.41 7.15
N GLY A 86 10.30 15.63 6.59
CA GLY A 86 11.31 16.04 5.63
C GLY A 86 12.73 16.09 6.21
N LYS A 87 13.74 15.94 5.35
CA LYS A 87 15.16 15.95 5.74
C LYS A 87 15.63 17.20 6.47
N ASP A 88 14.96 18.33 6.31
CA ASP A 88 15.21 19.57 7.05
C ASP A 88 14.91 19.44 8.55
N GLN A 89 14.09 18.48 8.96
CA GLN A 89 13.74 18.28 10.36
C GLN A 89 14.79 17.51 11.16
N LEU A 90 15.87 17.03 10.52
CA LEU A 90 17.00 16.37 11.19
C LEU A 90 17.67 17.26 12.24
N GLY A 91 17.91 18.53 11.92
CA GLY A 91 18.41 19.52 12.88
C GLY A 91 17.33 20.35 13.56
N GLY A 92 16.07 20.10 13.22
CA GLY A 92 14.90 20.78 13.77
C GLY A 92 14.15 19.85 14.71
N TRP A 93 12.93 19.48 14.33
CA TRP A 93 11.99 18.77 15.19
C TRP A 93 12.50 17.41 15.70
N PHE A 94 13.22 16.64 14.89
CA PHE A 94 13.78 15.36 15.34
C PHE A 94 14.80 15.57 16.45
N GLN A 95 15.70 16.54 16.29
CA GLN A 95 16.72 16.85 17.27
C GLN A 95 16.10 17.41 18.56
N SER A 96 15.20 18.39 18.45
CA SER A 96 14.57 19.00 19.63
C SER A 96 13.72 17.99 20.41
N SER A 97 13.00 17.12 19.71
CA SER A 97 12.25 16.02 20.33
C SER A 97 13.16 15.03 21.05
N LEU A 98 14.27 14.64 20.42
CA LEU A 98 15.24 13.73 21.02
C LEU A 98 15.86 14.33 22.29
N LEU A 99 16.32 15.57 22.22
CA LEU A 99 17.00 16.25 23.32
C LEU A 99 16.07 16.44 24.52
N THR A 100 14.86 16.95 24.32
CA THR A 100 13.90 17.15 25.41
C THR A 100 13.46 15.82 26.03
N SER A 101 13.19 14.80 25.21
CA SER A 101 12.81 13.47 25.67
C SER A 101 13.92 12.80 26.48
N VAL A 102 15.17 12.87 26.02
CA VAL A 102 16.31 12.32 26.76
C VAL A 102 16.54 13.09 28.06
N ALA A 103 16.42 14.42 28.03
CA ALA A 103 16.55 15.25 29.22
C ALA A 103 15.50 14.93 30.29
N CYS A 104 14.24 14.71 29.90
CA CYS A 104 13.13 14.50 30.83
C CYS A 104 13.00 13.05 31.31
N ARG A 105 13.26 12.06 30.45
CA ARG A 105 12.97 10.64 30.73
C ARG A 105 14.09 9.67 30.32
N ASN A 106 15.26 10.16 29.92
CA ASN A 106 16.41 9.36 29.47
C ASN A 106 16.05 8.33 28.38
N LYS A 107 15.17 8.75 27.45
CA LYS A 107 14.54 7.87 26.47
C LYS A 107 14.36 8.62 25.17
N ALA A 108 14.70 8.03 24.02
CA ALA A 108 14.31 8.58 22.72
C ALA A 108 12.78 8.59 22.58
N PRO A 109 12.18 9.56 21.86
CA PRO A 109 10.72 9.66 21.73
C PRO A 109 10.11 8.78 20.63
N TYR A 110 10.94 8.23 19.75
CA TYR A 110 10.55 7.36 18.64
C TYR A 110 11.37 6.07 18.63
N ARG A 111 10.84 5.02 17.98
CA ARG A 111 11.58 3.79 17.67
C ARG A 111 12.27 3.87 16.31
N ASN A 112 11.57 4.35 15.30
CA ASN A 112 12.06 4.49 13.93
C ASN A 112 11.92 5.94 13.46
N VAL A 113 12.84 6.38 12.59
CA VAL A 113 12.76 7.68 11.91
C VAL A 113 12.76 7.42 10.41
N VAL A 114 11.73 7.91 9.72
CA VAL A 114 11.63 7.86 8.26
C VAL A 114 11.83 9.28 7.75
N VAL A 115 12.82 9.48 6.89
CA VAL A 115 13.17 10.81 6.38
C VAL A 115 12.88 10.85 4.89
N HIS A 116 12.06 11.80 4.45
CA HIS A 116 11.79 12.00 3.03
C HIS A 116 12.49 13.25 2.47
N GLY A 117 12.67 13.26 1.15
CA GLY A 117 13.23 14.40 0.42
C GLY A 117 12.26 15.58 0.32
N PHE A 118 12.70 16.64 -0.38
CA PHE A 118 11.81 17.72 -0.80
C PHE A 118 11.16 17.37 -2.13
N THR A 119 9.91 17.80 -2.29
CA THR A 119 9.31 17.89 -3.62
C THR A 119 9.97 19.04 -4.40
N LEU A 120 10.34 18.75 -5.64
CA LEU A 120 10.96 19.71 -6.57
C LEU A 120 9.96 20.08 -7.67
N SER A 121 10.16 21.23 -8.29
CA SER A 121 9.44 21.61 -9.51
C SER A 121 9.87 20.71 -10.68
N GLU A 122 9.15 20.77 -11.80
CA GLU A 122 9.52 20.06 -13.03
C GLU A 122 10.94 20.39 -13.53
N LYS A 123 11.47 21.57 -13.16
CA LYS A 123 12.83 22.01 -13.51
C LYS A 123 13.89 21.53 -12.50
N GLY A 124 13.50 20.75 -11.50
CA GLY A 124 14.39 20.25 -10.43
C GLY A 124 14.72 21.29 -9.35
N GLU A 125 13.98 22.40 -9.31
CA GLU A 125 14.21 23.48 -8.34
C GLU A 125 13.38 23.26 -7.07
N LYS A 126 13.85 23.76 -5.92
CA LYS A 126 13.05 23.74 -4.69
C LYS A 126 11.80 24.60 -4.90
N MET A 127 10.62 24.05 -4.58
CA MET A 127 9.38 24.82 -4.65
C MET A 127 9.35 25.91 -3.58
N SER A 128 8.93 27.12 -3.96
CA SER A 128 8.71 28.23 -3.02
C SER A 128 7.67 29.22 -3.56
N LYS A 129 6.89 29.83 -2.65
CA LYS A 129 5.87 30.81 -3.02
C LYS A 129 6.45 32.00 -3.80
N SER A 130 7.66 32.46 -3.45
CA SER A 130 8.35 33.55 -4.13
C SER A 130 8.82 33.20 -5.54
N ALA A 131 9.14 31.93 -5.81
CA ALA A 131 9.51 31.46 -7.15
C ALA A 131 8.28 31.18 -8.04
N GLY A 132 7.06 31.19 -7.49
CA GLY A 132 5.83 30.94 -8.24
C GLY A 132 5.72 29.54 -8.82
N ASN A 133 6.55 28.59 -8.38
CA ASN A 133 6.65 27.23 -8.90
C ASN A 133 6.01 26.18 -7.96
N VAL A 134 5.17 26.64 -7.02
CA VAL A 134 4.45 25.76 -6.09
C VAL A 134 3.27 25.15 -6.81
N VAL A 135 3.18 23.83 -6.80
CA VAL A 135 1.97 23.10 -7.16
C VAL A 135 1.17 22.87 -5.89
N ASP A 136 -0.03 23.44 -5.83
CA ASP A 136 -0.94 23.25 -4.70
C ASP A 136 -1.58 21.85 -4.78
N PRO A 137 -1.52 21.02 -3.70
CA PRO A 137 -2.21 19.74 -3.67
C PRO A 137 -3.70 19.83 -4.02
N ASP A 138 -4.39 20.91 -3.65
CA ASP A 138 -5.81 21.09 -3.97
C ASP A 138 -6.03 21.21 -5.48
N VAL A 139 -5.11 21.85 -6.21
CA VAL A 139 -5.16 21.95 -7.68
C VAL A 139 -4.97 20.58 -8.32
N VAL A 140 -4.11 19.71 -7.79
CA VAL A 140 -3.94 18.33 -8.29
C VAL A 140 -5.21 17.51 -8.04
N ILE A 141 -5.82 17.65 -6.87
CA ILE A 141 -6.99 16.86 -6.47
C ILE A 141 -8.25 17.32 -7.19
N ASN A 142 -8.56 18.63 -7.12
CA ASN A 142 -9.83 19.21 -7.53
C ASN A 142 -9.76 19.93 -8.89
N GLY A 143 -8.56 20.07 -9.45
CA GLY A 143 -8.30 20.87 -10.63
C GLY A 143 -8.19 22.35 -10.31
N GLY A 144 -7.55 23.09 -11.22
CA GLY A 144 -7.34 24.53 -11.08
C GLY A 144 -8.44 25.35 -11.77
N LYS A 145 -8.15 26.65 -11.97
CA LYS A 145 -9.09 27.57 -12.64
C LYS A 145 -9.22 27.24 -14.13
N ASP A 146 -8.12 26.83 -14.75
CA ASP A 146 -8.09 26.38 -16.14
C ASP A 146 -8.05 24.84 -16.16
N LYS A 147 -9.21 24.20 -16.21
CA LYS A 147 -9.32 22.73 -16.15
C LYS A 147 -8.67 21.99 -17.33
N VAL A 148 -8.33 22.71 -18.40
CA VAL A 148 -7.60 22.11 -19.54
C VAL A 148 -6.12 22.01 -19.20
N LYS A 149 -5.55 23.01 -18.51
CA LYS A 149 -4.14 23.01 -18.08
C LYS A 149 -3.92 22.34 -16.73
N GLU A 150 -4.90 22.43 -15.86
CA GLU A 150 -4.88 21.96 -14.47
C GLU A 150 -6.08 21.03 -14.24
N PRO A 151 -6.10 19.84 -14.87
CA PRO A 151 -7.20 18.89 -14.69
C PRO A 151 -7.21 18.33 -13.27
N ALA A 152 -8.40 17.96 -12.80
CA ALA A 152 -8.58 17.25 -11.54
C ALA A 152 -8.11 15.80 -11.69
N TYR A 153 -6.96 15.46 -11.10
CA TYR A 153 -6.44 14.09 -11.08
C TYR A 153 -7.01 13.26 -9.93
N GLY A 154 -7.47 13.92 -8.85
CA GLY A 154 -8.02 13.28 -7.67
C GLY A 154 -6.97 12.87 -6.63
N ALA A 155 -7.44 12.60 -5.42
CA ALA A 155 -6.59 12.32 -4.26
C ALA A 155 -5.78 11.03 -4.40
N ASP A 156 -6.36 9.98 -4.99
CA ASP A 156 -5.70 8.69 -5.18
C ASP A 156 -4.51 8.79 -6.16
N VAL A 157 -4.61 9.61 -7.21
CA VAL A 157 -3.50 9.86 -8.14
C VAL A 157 -2.34 10.57 -7.43
N LEU A 158 -2.63 11.58 -6.63
CA LEU A 158 -1.60 12.27 -5.83
C LEU A 158 -0.91 11.29 -4.86
N ARG A 159 -1.68 10.45 -4.17
CA ARG A 159 -1.13 9.44 -3.23
C ARG A 159 -0.28 8.39 -3.93
N TRP A 160 -0.71 7.92 -5.11
CA TRP A 160 0.08 7.00 -5.93
C TRP A 160 1.44 7.61 -6.28
N TRP A 161 1.42 8.84 -6.80
CA TRP A 161 2.64 9.55 -7.18
C TRP A 161 3.60 9.75 -5.99
N VAL A 162 3.07 10.08 -4.80
CA VAL A 162 3.87 10.17 -3.56
C VAL A 162 4.51 8.82 -3.21
N ALA A 163 3.73 7.74 -3.25
CA ALA A 163 4.25 6.40 -2.94
C ALA A 163 5.29 5.93 -3.97
N GLU A 164 5.11 6.25 -5.25
CA GLU A 164 6.01 5.90 -6.34
C GLU A 164 7.36 6.63 -6.21
N SER A 165 7.35 7.90 -5.79
CA SER A 165 8.53 8.77 -5.74
C SER A 165 9.63 8.33 -4.75
N ASN A 166 9.38 7.33 -3.90
CA ASN A 166 10.33 6.78 -2.91
C ASN A 166 11.08 5.54 -3.44
N VAL A 167 11.86 5.69 -4.52
CA VAL A 167 12.47 4.54 -5.21
C VAL A 167 13.84 4.16 -4.63
N PHE A 168 13.90 3.04 -3.92
CA PHE A 168 15.09 2.18 -3.89
C PHE A 168 14.69 0.77 -4.35
N THR A 169 15.58 0.12 -5.13
CA THR A 169 15.58 -1.30 -5.55
C THR A 169 14.76 -1.73 -6.77
N GLU A 170 15.26 -2.66 -7.57
CA GLU A 170 14.62 -3.28 -8.75
C GLU A 170 13.95 -4.62 -8.38
N VAL A 171 12.93 -5.06 -9.13
CA VAL A 171 12.29 -6.37 -8.91
C VAL A 171 11.94 -7.07 -10.24
N MET A 172 12.33 -8.33 -10.37
CA MET A 172 11.94 -9.27 -11.44
C MET A 172 10.94 -10.30 -10.88
N ILE A 173 9.87 -10.66 -11.60
CA ILE A 173 8.89 -11.68 -11.20
C ILE A 173 8.45 -12.54 -12.43
N GLY A 174 8.11 -13.82 -12.21
CA GLY A 174 7.74 -14.85 -13.21
C GLY A 174 6.30 -15.42 -13.06
N PRO A 175 5.90 -16.46 -13.82
CA PRO A 175 4.51 -16.68 -14.27
C PRO A 175 3.69 -17.75 -13.51
N THR A 176 3.43 -17.57 -12.22
CA THR A 176 2.38 -18.34 -11.50
C THR A 176 1.39 -17.41 -10.83
N VAL A 177 0.10 -17.76 -10.73
CA VAL A 177 -0.91 -16.73 -10.36
C VAL A 177 -1.27 -16.78 -8.88
N LEU A 178 -1.65 -17.94 -8.33
CA LEU A 178 -2.10 -18.01 -6.92
C LEU A 178 -0.95 -18.20 -5.93
N ASN A 179 0.04 -19.03 -6.26
CA ASN A 179 1.25 -19.18 -5.43
C ASN A 179 2.15 -17.93 -5.55
N SER A 180 2.37 -17.37 -6.75
CA SER A 180 3.06 -16.07 -6.86
C SER A 180 2.29 -14.96 -6.19
N ALA A 181 0.95 -14.88 -6.32
CA ALA A 181 0.19 -13.86 -5.61
C ALA A 181 0.48 -13.90 -4.11
N ARG A 182 0.59 -15.08 -3.49
CA ARG A 182 0.99 -15.23 -2.07
C ARG A 182 2.43 -14.79 -1.79
N GLU A 183 3.39 -15.10 -2.66
CA GLU A 183 4.78 -14.65 -2.47
C GLU A 183 4.92 -13.15 -2.67
N ASP A 184 4.29 -12.60 -3.70
CA ASP A 184 4.24 -11.17 -3.99
C ASP A 184 3.52 -10.41 -2.89
N ILE A 185 2.47 -10.99 -2.32
CA ILE A 185 1.82 -10.54 -1.09
C ILE A 185 2.81 -10.42 0.08
N ASN A 186 3.65 -11.44 0.30
CA ASN A 186 4.59 -11.41 1.42
C ASN A 186 5.63 -10.32 1.17
N LYS A 187 6.08 -10.16 -0.08
CA LYS A 187 6.96 -9.06 -0.50
C LYS A 187 6.29 -7.70 -0.32
N VAL A 188 5.00 -7.56 -0.64
CA VAL A 188 4.21 -6.33 -0.43
C VAL A 188 4.08 -6.03 1.06
N THR A 189 3.73 -7.03 1.86
CA THR A 189 3.60 -6.90 3.32
C THR A 189 4.94 -6.49 3.94
N GLU A 190 6.03 -7.09 3.49
CA GLU A 190 7.38 -6.76 3.93
C GLU A 190 7.82 -5.37 3.48
N ALA A 191 7.50 -4.98 2.25
CA ALA A 191 7.74 -3.63 1.74
C ALA A 191 6.99 -2.58 2.57
N TYR A 192 5.73 -2.84 2.96
CA TYR A 192 5.00 -1.96 3.88
C TYR A 192 5.68 -1.87 5.27
N LYS A 193 6.11 -3.01 5.84
CA LYS A 193 6.81 -3.03 7.14
C LYS A 193 8.11 -2.23 7.12
N ASN A 194 8.79 -2.20 5.97
CA ASN A 194 10.04 -1.49 5.76
C ASN A 194 9.83 -0.06 5.20
N TYR A 195 8.60 0.42 5.10
CA TYR A 195 8.24 1.75 4.57
C TYR A 195 8.69 1.96 3.10
N GLU A 196 8.82 0.87 2.32
CA GLU A 196 9.24 0.84 0.90
C GLU A 196 8.02 0.97 -0.05
N PHE A 197 7.28 2.08 0.02
CA PHE A 197 6.02 2.24 -0.74
C PHE A 197 6.19 2.16 -2.27
N GLY A 198 7.31 2.63 -2.83
CA GLY A 198 7.57 2.50 -4.27
C GLY A 198 7.80 1.06 -4.71
N LYS A 199 8.27 0.19 -3.80
CA LYS A 199 8.37 -1.25 -4.06
C LYS A 199 6.99 -1.92 -4.01
N VAL A 200 6.10 -1.48 -3.10
CA VAL A 200 4.71 -1.95 -3.08
C VAL A 200 4.05 -1.70 -4.43
N ILE A 201 4.14 -0.48 -4.97
CA ILE A 201 3.54 -0.13 -6.27
C ILE A 201 4.04 -1.06 -7.37
N ARG A 202 5.36 -1.22 -7.51
CA ARG A 202 5.94 -2.05 -8.58
C ARG A 202 5.56 -3.52 -8.46
N LEU A 203 5.48 -4.05 -7.24
CA LEU A 203 5.00 -5.42 -7.00
C LEU A 203 3.53 -5.57 -7.44
N LEU A 204 2.69 -4.59 -7.12
CA LEU A 204 1.27 -4.61 -7.50
C LEU A 204 1.07 -4.43 -9.00
N GLU A 205 1.79 -3.52 -9.64
CA GLU A 205 1.75 -3.34 -11.08
C GLU A 205 2.20 -4.62 -11.80
N ALA A 206 3.28 -5.25 -11.36
CA ALA A 206 3.75 -6.51 -11.92
C ALA A 206 2.69 -7.62 -11.79
N LEU A 207 2.07 -7.76 -10.60
CA LEU A 207 1.01 -8.73 -10.35
C LEU A 207 -0.20 -8.49 -11.27
N VAL A 208 -0.67 -7.25 -11.38
CA VAL A 208 -1.85 -6.91 -12.20
C VAL A 208 -1.55 -7.06 -13.69
N THR A 209 -0.43 -6.54 -14.18
CA THR A 209 -0.13 -6.48 -15.61
C THR A 209 0.34 -7.81 -16.16
N ARG A 210 1.34 -8.44 -15.53
CA ARG A 210 1.93 -9.70 -16.01
C ARG A 210 1.04 -10.87 -15.62
N ASP A 211 0.79 -11.07 -14.33
CA ASP A 211 0.23 -12.34 -13.85
C ASP A 211 -1.28 -12.42 -14.06
N LEU A 212 -2.02 -11.35 -13.76
CA LEU A 212 -3.47 -11.32 -13.94
C LEU A 212 -3.85 -10.99 -15.39
N SER A 213 -3.51 -9.81 -15.88
CA SER A 213 -4.00 -9.30 -17.17
C SER A 213 -3.46 -10.08 -18.37
N SER A 214 -2.12 -10.21 -18.49
CA SER A 214 -1.51 -10.85 -19.65
C SER A 214 -1.68 -12.37 -19.64
N PHE A 215 -1.53 -12.99 -18.47
CA PHE A 215 -1.48 -14.45 -18.34
C PHE A 215 -2.82 -15.03 -17.88
N TYR A 216 -3.27 -14.76 -16.66
CA TYR A 216 -4.42 -15.46 -16.09
C TYR A 216 -5.71 -15.21 -16.87
N PHE A 217 -6.02 -13.94 -17.14
CA PHE A 217 -7.26 -13.54 -17.83
C PHE A 217 -7.32 -14.07 -19.25
N SER A 218 -6.19 -14.19 -19.95
CA SER A 218 -6.17 -14.76 -21.30
C SER A 218 -6.52 -16.25 -21.30
N ILE A 219 -6.11 -16.99 -20.27
CA ILE A 219 -6.35 -18.43 -20.15
C ILE A 219 -7.79 -18.73 -19.75
N ILE A 220 -8.36 -17.97 -18.81
CA ILE A 220 -9.66 -18.28 -18.19
C ILE A 220 -10.88 -17.71 -18.92
N LYS A 221 -10.71 -16.76 -19.86
CA LYS A 221 -11.82 -16.12 -20.61
C LYS A 221 -12.81 -17.13 -21.17
N ASP A 222 -12.30 -18.22 -21.75
CA ASP A 222 -13.13 -19.28 -22.30
C ASP A 222 -13.94 -20.01 -21.21
N ARG A 223 -13.38 -20.27 -20.01
CA ARG A 223 -14.14 -20.83 -18.88
C ARG A 223 -15.23 -19.88 -18.39
N LEU A 224 -14.94 -18.57 -18.37
CA LEU A 224 -15.89 -17.56 -17.89
C LEU A 224 -17.03 -17.28 -18.87
N TYR A 225 -16.73 -17.25 -20.17
CA TYR A 225 -17.68 -16.85 -21.20
C TYR A 225 -18.43 -18.03 -21.82
N CYS A 226 -17.79 -19.20 -21.87
CA CYS A 226 -18.32 -20.34 -22.61
C CYS A 226 -18.92 -21.43 -21.74
N GLU A 227 -18.58 -21.54 -20.46
CA GLU A 227 -19.19 -22.56 -19.56
C GLU A 227 -20.48 -22.05 -18.92
N GLU A 228 -21.34 -23.00 -18.53
CA GLU A 228 -22.58 -22.70 -17.81
C GLU A 228 -22.33 -22.00 -16.47
N GLU A 229 -23.31 -21.22 -16.00
CA GLU A 229 -23.17 -20.37 -14.80
C GLU A 229 -22.80 -21.16 -13.54
N ARG A 230 -23.38 -22.36 -13.39
CA ARG A 230 -23.14 -23.26 -12.27
C ARG A 230 -22.07 -24.31 -12.53
N ASP A 231 -21.40 -24.27 -13.68
CA ASP A 231 -20.37 -25.25 -14.02
C ASP A 231 -19.19 -25.16 -13.03
N PRO A 232 -18.72 -26.28 -12.45
CA PRO A 232 -17.61 -26.29 -11.50
C PRO A 232 -16.33 -25.63 -12.03
N LYS A 233 -16.04 -25.74 -13.34
CA LYS A 233 -14.89 -25.07 -13.97
C LYS A 233 -15.08 -23.56 -13.97
N ARG A 234 -16.28 -23.05 -14.22
CA ARG A 234 -16.55 -21.60 -14.14
C ARG A 234 -16.45 -21.11 -12.70
N ARG A 235 -17.11 -21.80 -11.76
CA ARG A 235 -17.12 -21.46 -10.33
C ARG A 235 -15.71 -21.47 -9.74
N SER A 236 -14.88 -22.46 -10.08
CA SER A 236 -13.47 -22.51 -9.67
C SER A 236 -12.67 -21.27 -10.11
N CYS A 237 -12.87 -20.78 -11.34
CA CYS A 237 -12.24 -19.53 -11.79
C CYS A 237 -12.75 -18.31 -11.02
N GLN A 238 -14.06 -18.23 -10.80
CA GLN A 238 -14.66 -17.12 -10.06
C GLN A 238 -14.18 -17.06 -8.61
N THR A 239 -13.99 -18.21 -7.95
CA THR A 239 -13.39 -18.27 -6.62
C THR A 239 -11.97 -17.72 -6.63
N ALA A 240 -11.11 -18.19 -7.56
CA ALA A 240 -9.74 -17.69 -7.66
C ALA A 240 -9.68 -16.18 -7.98
N LEU A 241 -10.59 -15.68 -8.81
CA LEU A 241 -10.71 -14.24 -9.11
C LEU A 241 -11.18 -13.43 -7.91
N ALA A 242 -12.13 -13.93 -7.12
CA ALA A 242 -12.60 -13.27 -5.91
C ALA A 242 -11.47 -13.14 -4.87
N GLU A 243 -10.70 -14.21 -4.68
CA GLU A 243 -9.53 -14.21 -3.80
C GLU A 243 -8.45 -13.24 -4.31
N ALA A 244 -8.11 -13.29 -5.60
CA ALA A 244 -7.13 -12.38 -6.19
C ALA A 244 -7.57 -10.90 -6.10
N LEU A 245 -8.86 -10.63 -6.28
CA LEU A 245 -9.41 -9.28 -6.16
C LEU A 245 -9.33 -8.77 -4.71
N ASP A 246 -9.70 -9.58 -3.72
CA ASP A 246 -9.61 -9.19 -2.31
C ASP A 246 -8.17 -8.88 -1.90
N ILE A 247 -7.23 -9.72 -2.34
CA ILE A 247 -5.78 -9.51 -2.15
C ILE A 247 -5.34 -8.19 -2.75
N VAL A 248 -5.64 -7.93 -4.03
CA VAL A 248 -5.21 -6.72 -4.73
C VAL A 248 -5.82 -5.49 -4.06
N VAL A 249 -7.12 -5.48 -3.79
CA VAL A 249 -7.85 -4.37 -3.15
C VAL A 249 -7.26 -4.03 -1.79
N ARG A 250 -7.07 -5.01 -0.91
CA ARG A 250 -6.48 -4.78 0.40
C ARG A 250 -5.00 -4.37 0.32
N SER A 251 -4.26 -4.85 -0.67
CA SER A 251 -2.85 -4.48 -0.85
C SER A 251 -2.66 -3.03 -1.27
N PHE A 252 -3.53 -2.49 -2.12
CA PHE A 252 -3.44 -1.08 -2.55
C PHE A 252 -4.24 -0.13 -1.65
N ALA A 253 -5.14 -0.62 -0.79
CA ALA A 253 -5.98 0.22 0.08
C ALA A 253 -5.22 1.28 0.91
N PRO A 254 -4.03 0.99 1.49
CA PRO A 254 -3.25 2.03 2.17
C PRO A 254 -2.77 3.17 1.27
N ILE A 255 -2.63 2.92 -0.04
CA ILE A 255 -2.13 3.88 -1.04
C ILE A 255 -3.29 4.57 -1.77
N LEU A 256 -4.26 3.79 -2.29
CA LEU A 256 -5.43 4.26 -3.06
C LEU A 256 -6.73 4.01 -2.28
N PRO A 257 -7.02 4.79 -1.23
CA PRO A 257 -8.13 4.48 -0.34
C PRO A 257 -9.50 4.62 -1.00
N HIS A 258 -9.68 5.56 -1.93
CA HIS A 258 -10.99 5.79 -2.54
C HIS A 258 -11.33 4.69 -3.54
N LEU A 259 -10.37 4.33 -4.40
CA LEU A 259 -10.51 3.21 -5.33
C LEU A 259 -10.73 1.89 -4.58
N ALA A 260 -10.03 1.68 -3.46
CA ALA A 260 -10.15 0.43 -2.72
C ALA A 260 -11.55 0.29 -2.11
N GLU A 261 -12.06 1.38 -1.51
CA GLU A 261 -13.40 1.41 -0.95
C GLU A 261 -14.48 1.30 -2.04
N GLU A 262 -14.31 1.97 -3.18
CA GLU A 262 -15.22 1.83 -4.33
C GLU A 262 -15.29 0.38 -4.81
N VAL A 263 -14.14 -0.25 -5.09
CA VAL A 263 -14.12 -1.66 -5.50
C VAL A 263 -14.76 -2.54 -4.43
N PHE A 264 -14.47 -2.31 -3.15
CA PHE A 264 -15.05 -3.04 -2.03
C PHE A 264 -16.59 -2.91 -1.99
N GLN A 265 -17.13 -1.72 -2.27
CA GLN A 265 -18.56 -1.46 -2.33
C GLN A 265 -19.26 -2.17 -3.49
N TYR A 266 -18.56 -2.45 -4.59
CA TYR A 266 -19.11 -3.19 -5.74
C TYR A 266 -18.78 -4.69 -5.77
N LEU A 267 -18.15 -5.25 -4.73
CA LEU A 267 -17.88 -6.70 -4.68
C LEU A 267 -19.19 -7.52 -4.77
N PRO A 268 -19.27 -8.50 -5.68
CA PRO A 268 -20.49 -9.28 -5.91
C PRO A 268 -20.68 -10.46 -4.93
N TYR A 269 -19.82 -10.56 -3.92
CA TYR A 269 -19.82 -11.62 -2.91
C TYR A 269 -19.91 -11.07 -1.49
N LYS A 270 -20.15 -11.96 -0.52
CA LYS A 270 -20.32 -11.60 0.89
C LYS A 270 -19.06 -10.87 1.39
N LYS A 271 -19.27 -9.69 1.96
CA LYS A 271 -18.23 -8.84 2.54
C LYS A 271 -18.16 -9.06 4.04
N GLU A 272 -16.96 -8.98 4.59
CA GLU A 272 -16.76 -8.95 6.04
C GLU A 272 -16.73 -7.48 6.49
N GLY A 273 -17.88 -6.95 6.91
CA GLY A 273 -18.03 -5.55 7.31
C GLY A 273 -18.31 -4.58 6.15
N ASP A 274 -18.44 -3.31 6.50
CA ASP A 274 -18.99 -2.28 5.60
C ASP A 274 -17.94 -1.51 4.79
N SER A 275 -16.65 -1.66 5.12
CA SER A 275 -15.55 -0.95 4.47
C SER A 275 -14.27 -1.78 4.50
N VAL A 276 -13.45 -1.67 3.44
CA VAL A 276 -12.16 -2.38 3.33
C VAL A 276 -11.26 -2.07 4.53
N PHE A 277 -11.31 -0.85 5.06
CA PHE A 277 -10.49 -0.40 6.18
C PHE A 277 -10.88 -1.00 7.54
N ARG A 278 -12.01 -1.70 7.62
CA ARG A 278 -12.48 -2.42 8.82
C ARG A 278 -12.26 -3.93 8.75
N THR A 279 -11.71 -4.41 7.64
CA THR A 279 -11.57 -5.85 7.37
C THR A 279 -10.20 -6.43 7.73
N GLY A 280 -9.24 -5.56 8.10
CA GLY A 280 -7.87 -5.93 8.42
C GLY A 280 -7.03 -6.30 7.20
N TRP A 281 -5.76 -6.65 7.45
CA TRP A 281 -4.87 -7.16 6.40
C TRP A 281 -5.31 -8.54 5.95
N PHE A 282 -5.18 -8.86 4.65
CA PHE A 282 -5.57 -10.17 4.15
C PHE A 282 -4.71 -11.27 4.80
N VAL A 283 -5.28 -12.46 4.98
CA VAL A 283 -4.58 -13.64 5.50
C VAL A 283 -4.69 -14.75 4.47
N PRO A 284 -3.61 -15.10 3.74
CA PRO A 284 -3.70 -16.10 2.69
C PRO A 284 -4.06 -17.47 3.29
N ASN A 285 -5.12 -18.10 2.79
CA ASN A 285 -5.55 -19.41 3.26
C ASN A 285 -4.47 -20.47 2.93
N SER A 286 -4.11 -21.28 3.93
CA SER A 286 -3.08 -22.32 3.80
C SER A 286 -3.43 -23.40 2.78
N VAL A 287 -4.72 -23.61 2.48
CA VAL A 287 -5.21 -24.58 1.49
C VAL A 287 -4.66 -24.32 0.08
N TRP A 288 -4.32 -23.06 -0.22
CA TRP A 288 -3.77 -22.67 -1.53
C TRP A 288 -2.28 -23.00 -1.68
N LYS A 289 -1.57 -23.30 -0.58
CA LYS A 289 -0.17 -23.71 -0.62
C LYS A 289 -0.04 -25.16 -1.07
N LYS A 290 0.20 -25.35 -2.37
CA LYS A 290 0.49 -26.65 -2.96
C LYS A 290 1.94 -26.71 -3.44
N PRO A 291 2.84 -27.43 -2.75
CA PRO A 291 4.21 -27.67 -3.22
C PRO A 291 4.19 -28.33 -4.62
N GLY A 292 5.13 -27.99 -5.50
CA GLY A 292 5.23 -28.56 -6.84
C GLY A 292 4.27 -27.95 -7.88
N LEU A 293 3.29 -27.15 -7.46
CA LEU A 293 2.32 -26.56 -8.38
C LEU A 293 2.94 -25.42 -9.22
N VAL A 294 3.91 -24.71 -8.66
CA VAL A 294 4.58 -23.61 -9.39
C VAL A 294 5.39 -24.20 -10.53
N GLU A 295 6.19 -25.19 -10.19
CA GLU A 295 7.08 -25.92 -11.07
C GLU A 295 6.29 -26.59 -12.21
N ALA A 296 5.13 -27.19 -11.90
CA ALA A 296 4.26 -27.78 -12.92
C ALA A 296 3.69 -26.75 -13.91
N VAL A 297 3.33 -25.55 -13.43
CA VAL A 297 2.83 -24.47 -14.30
C VAL A 297 3.96 -23.90 -15.15
N GLU A 298 5.16 -23.74 -14.58
CA GLU A 298 6.35 -23.28 -15.30
C GLU A 298 6.71 -24.24 -16.43
N ALA A 299 6.73 -25.54 -16.17
CA ALA A 299 6.94 -26.57 -17.20
C ALA A 299 5.90 -26.47 -18.33
N THR A 300 4.62 -26.26 -17.98
CA THR A 300 3.54 -26.06 -18.97
C THR A 300 3.74 -24.77 -19.80
N CYS A 301 4.26 -23.71 -19.18
CA CYS A 301 4.61 -22.47 -19.88
C CYS A 301 5.80 -22.68 -20.83
N SER A 302 6.83 -23.43 -20.43
CA SER A 302 7.95 -23.78 -21.30
C SER A 302 7.49 -24.57 -22.53
N MET A 303 6.59 -25.55 -22.35
CA MET A 303 5.95 -26.24 -23.48
C MET A 303 5.21 -25.30 -24.43
N ARG A 304 4.46 -24.34 -23.87
CA ARG A 304 3.75 -23.32 -24.65
C ARG A 304 4.74 -22.48 -25.46
N ASP A 305 5.84 -22.07 -24.85
CA ASP A 305 6.82 -21.19 -25.49
C ASP A 305 7.59 -21.92 -26.60
N LEU A 306 7.92 -23.20 -26.41
CA LEU A 306 8.44 -24.08 -27.47
C LEU A 306 7.46 -24.21 -28.65
N PHE A 307 6.17 -24.42 -28.36
CA PHE A 307 5.13 -24.46 -29.39
C PHE A 307 5.02 -23.13 -30.15
N LEU A 308 4.99 -22.00 -29.44
CA LEU A 308 4.91 -20.68 -30.05
C LEU A 308 6.14 -20.35 -30.90
N GLY A 309 7.33 -20.83 -30.50
CA GLY A 309 8.56 -20.71 -31.28
C GLY A 309 8.59 -21.59 -32.54
N ALA A 310 7.87 -22.72 -32.55
CA ALA A 310 7.85 -23.66 -33.66
C ALA A 310 6.88 -23.26 -34.80
N ILE A 311 5.98 -22.30 -34.59
CA ILE A 311 5.00 -21.88 -35.61
C ILE A 311 5.42 -20.59 -36.32
N PRO A 312 5.29 -20.50 -37.66
CA PRO A 312 5.68 -19.31 -38.44
C PRO A 312 4.70 -18.12 -38.34
N GLY A 313 3.75 -18.13 -37.40
CA GLY A 313 2.71 -17.11 -37.27
C GLY A 313 2.10 -17.05 -35.86
N LYS A 314 1.21 -16.07 -35.63
CA LYS A 314 0.59 -15.85 -34.30
C LYS A 314 -0.73 -16.59 -34.09
N ASN A 315 -1.29 -17.21 -35.13
CA ASN A 315 -2.59 -17.86 -35.05
C ASN A 315 -2.45 -19.32 -34.64
N THR A 316 -2.43 -19.56 -33.33
CA THR A 316 -2.27 -20.91 -32.76
C THR A 316 -3.39 -21.89 -33.14
N ALA A 317 -4.55 -21.39 -33.59
CA ALA A 317 -5.69 -22.22 -33.99
C ALA A 317 -5.49 -22.94 -35.33
N GLU A 318 -4.46 -22.60 -36.10
CA GLU A 318 -4.12 -23.27 -37.38
C GLU A 318 -3.25 -24.52 -37.18
N TYR A 319 -2.88 -24.81 -35.94
CA TYR A 319 -1.93 -25.87 -35.61
C TYR A 319 -2.50 -26.82 -34.56
N GLU A 320 -2.14 -28.08 -34.70
CA GLU A 320 -2.35 -29.13 -33.70
C GLU A 320 -1.01 -29.44 -33.03
N LEU A 321 -1.05 -29.50 -31.70
CA LEU A 321 0.10 -29.77 -30.85
C LEU A 321 -0.03 -31.19 -30.30
N SER A 322 0.97 -32.03 -30.56
CA SER A 322 1.14 -33.33 -29.92
C SER A 322 2.37 -33.28 -29.02
N VAL A 323 2.16 -33.54 -27.73
CA VAL A 323 3.24 -33.65 -26.75
C VAL A 323 3.51 -35.14 -26.53
N VAL A 324 4.69 -35.60 -26.90
CA VAL A 324 5.15 -36.97 -26.70
C VAL A 324 6.00 -36.99 -25.44
N ILE A 325 5.66 -37.85 -24.49
CA ILE A 325 6.32 -37.96 -23.18
C ILE A 325 6.77 -39.39 -23.02
N GLU A 326 7.99 -39.62 -22.52
CA GLU A 326 8.45 -40.98 -22.25
C GLU A 326 7.62 -41.63 -21.13
N PRO A 327 7.31 -42.94 -21.25
CA PRO A 327 6.55 -43.66 -20.23
C PRO A 327 7.24 -43.59 -18.85
N GLY A 328 6.54 -43.06 -17.85
CA GLY A 328 7.05 -42.89 -16.48
C GLY A 328 7.34 -41.43 -16.10
N LEU A 329 7.62 -40.56 -17.09
CA LEU A 329 7.95 -39.15 -16.86
C LEU A 329 6.72 -38.22 -16.82
N LEU A 330 5.49 -38.74 -16.97
CA LEU A 330 4.27 -37.92 -16.95
C LEU A 330 4.11 -37.09 -15.66
N PHE A 331 4.63 -37.58 -14.54
CA PHE A 331 4.63 -36.88 -13.26
C PHE A 331 5.92 -36.06 -13.01
N GLU A 332 6.92 -36.19 -13.90
CA GLU A 332 8.25 -35.58 -13.85
C GLU A 332 8.47 -34.59 -15.02
N ILE A 333 7.41 -34.13 -15.68
CA ILE A 333 7.38 -33.18 -16.82
C ILE A 333 8.12 -31.84 -16.56
N LEU A 334 8.70 -31.67 -15.38
CA LEU A 334 9.39 -30.45 -14.95
C LEU A 334 10.61 -30.08 -15.80
N GLU A 335 11.22 -31.03 -16.53
CA GLU A 335 12.43 -30.82 -17.31
C GLU A 335 12.18 -30.89 -18.83
N GLU A 336 12.75 -29.96 -19.61
CA GLU A 336 12.56 -29.87 -21.08
C GLU A 336 13.01 -31.12 -21.85
N GLU A 337 13.92 -31.91 -21.29
CA GLU A 337 14.40 -33.16 -21.89
C GLU A 337 13.38 -34.31 -21.83
N SER A 338 12.32 -34.17 -21.02
CA SER A 338 11.34 -35.23 -20.75
C SER A 338 10.19 -35.33 -21.77
N TYR A 339 10.12 -34.40 -22.73
CA TYR A 339 9.03 -34.35 -23.71
C TYR A 339 9.46 -33.81 -25.08
N GLN A 340 8.79 -34.27 -26.13
CA GLN A 340 8.93 -33.76 -27.49
C GLN A 340 7.64 -33.05 -27.93
N VAL A 341 7.78 -31.84 -28.46
CA VAL A 341 6.69 -31.05 -29.04
C VAL A 341 6.65 -31.26 -30.55
N ILE A 342 5.58 -31.86 -31.05
CA ILE A 342 5.32 -32.05 -32.48
C ILE A 342 4.18 -31.11 -32.89
N VAL A 343 4.43 -30.29 -33.91
CA VAL A 343 3.49 -29.28 -34.40
C VAL A 343 3.13 -29.57 -35.85
N GLN A 344 1.84 -29.64 -36.14
CA GLN A 344 1.32 -29.89 -37.49
C GLN A 344 0.19 -28.92 -37.81
N LYS A 345 -0.02 -28.61 -39.10
CA LYS A 345 -1.18 -27.81 -39.51
C LYS A 345 -2.46 -28.62 -39.29
N THR A 346 -3.47 -28.00 -38.69
CA THR A 346 -4.78 -28.63 -38.51
C THR A 346 -5.64 -28.45 -39.76
N THR A 347 -6.48 -29.44 -40.05
CA THR A 347 -7.55 -29.37 -41.07
C THR A 347 -8.88 -28.92 -40.48
N LYS A 348 -8.96 -28.75 -39.16
CA LYS A 348 -10.17 -28.36 -38.45
C LYS A 348 -10.35 -26.85 -38.44
N GLU A 349 -11.60 -26.41 -38.36
CA GLU A 349 -11.95 -24.99 -38.38
C GLU A 349 -12.01 -24.41 -36.96
N ARG A 350 -11.88 -23.09 -36.83
CA ARG A 350 -12.06 -22.42 -35.53
C ARG A 350 -13.53 -22.46 -35.13
N CYS A 351 -13.82 -22.90 -33.89
CA CYS A 351 -15.18 -22.91 -33.36
C CYS A 351 -15.80 -21.49 -33.38
N PRO A 352 -17.01 -21.31 -33.97
CA PRO A 352 -17.65 -19.99 -34.09
C PRO A 352 -18.10 -19.42 -32.73
N ARG A 353 -18.30 -20.27 -31.71
CA ARG A 353 -18.73 -19.86 -30.36
C ARG A 353 -17.56 -19.46 -29.46
N CYS A 354 -16.69 -20.40 -29.13
CA CYS A 354 -15.61 -20.13 -28.16
C CYS A 354 -14.36 -19.51 -28.80
N ARG A 355 -14.19 -19.64 -30.13
CA ARG A 355 -13.02 -19.19 -30.89
C ARG A 355 -11.66 -19.75 -30.42
N LYS A 356 -11.67 -20.68 -29.45
CA LYS A 356 -10.48 -21.27 -28.83
C LYS A 356 -10.24 -22.72 -29.27
N TYR A 357 -11.30 -23.53 -29.33
CA TYR A 357 -11.23 -24.92 -29.76
C TYR A 357 -11.51 -25.04 -31.26
N THR A 358 -11.07 -26.17 -31.83
CA THR A 358 -11.37 -26.52 -33.21
C THR A 358 -12.72 -27.23 -33.32
N ALA A 359 -13.35 -27.12 -34.48
CA ALA A 359 -14.63 -27.72 -34.83
C ALA A 359 -14.53 -28.40 -36.21
N GLU A 360 -15.45 -29.30 -36.50
CA GLU A 360 -15.49 -30.02 -37.78
C GLU A 360 -15.83 -29.13 -38.97
N SER A 361 -16.50 -27.99 -38.73
CA SER A 361 -16.76 -26.98 -39.75
C SER A 361 -16.84 -25.58 -39.13
N ALA A 362 -16.67 -24.55 -39.96
CA ALA A 362 -16.76 -23.15 -39.54
C ALA A 362 -18.15 -22.73 -39.04
N LEU A 363 -19.19 -23.52 -39.34
CA LEU A 363 -20.58 -23.25 -38.97
C LEU A 363 -21.05 -24.02 -37.73
N ALA A 364 -20.31 -25.07 -37.33
CA ALA A 364 -20.67 -25.91 -36.20
C ALA A 364 -19.83 -25.53 -34.95
N PRO A 365 -20.46 -25.36 -33.77
CA PRO A 365 -19.71 -25.28 -32.53
C PRO A 365 -18.88 -26.55 -32.29
N CYS A 366 -17.75 -26.42 -31.57
CA CYS A 366 -16.97 -27.58 -31.14
C CYS A 366 -17.77 -28.49 -30.19
N PRO A 367 -17.37 -29.78 -30.01
CA PRO A 367 -18.10 -30.73 -29.15
C PRO A 367 -18.40 -30.19 -27.75
N ARG A 368 -17.40 -29.59 -27.09
CA ARG A 368 -17.59 -28.92 -25.79
C ARG A 368 -18.67 -27.84 -25.80
N CYS A 369 -18.69 -26.99 -26.83
CA CYS A 369 -19.71 -25.94 -26.95
C CYS A 369 -21.09 -26.52 -27.20
N LEU A 370 -21.19 -27.62 -27.95
CA LEU A 370 -22.46 -28.33 -28.17
C LEU A 370 -22.99 -28.92 -26.87
N GLU A 371 -22.14 -29.51 -26.02
CA GLU A 371 -22.53 -30.01 -24.70
C GLU A 371 -23.10 -28.91 -23.81
N VAL A 372 -22.41 -27.76 -23.75
CA VAL A 372 -22.89 -26.58 -23.01
C VAL A 372 -24.25 -26.11 -23.54
N ILE A 373 -24.38 -25.98 -24.86
CA ILE A 373 -25.64 -25.57 -25.48
C ILE A 373 -26.74 -26.55 -25.13
N ALA A 374 -26.51 -27.87 -25.28
CA ALA A 374 -27.47 -28.92 -24.96
C ALA A 374 -27.87 -28.94 -23.47
N GLY A 375 -26.93 -28.65 -22.57
CA GLY A 375 -27.18 -28.50 -21.14
C GLY A 375 -28.20 -27.41 -20.80
N LYS A 376 -28.30 -26.34 -21.61
CA LYS A 376 -29.33 -25.29 -21.43
C LYS A 376 -30.74 -25.71 -21.81
N TRP A 377 -30.91 -26.76 -22.60
CA TRP A 377 -32.24 -27.26 -23.01
C TRP A 377 -32.77 -28.35 -22.06
N SER A 378 -31.97 -28.75 -21.07
CA SER A 378 -32.30 -29.81 -20.09
C SER A 378 -32.50 -29.27 -18.66
N GLN A 379 -32.45 -27.95 -18.47
CA GLN A 379 -32.90 -27.22 -17.28
C GLN A 379 -34.13 -26.39 -17.63
#